data_AF-A0A4Y3M3U8-F1
#
_entry.id   AF-A0A4Y3M3U8-F1
#
_cell.length_a   1.000
_cell.length_b   1.000
_cell.length_c   1.000
_cell.angle_alpha   90.00
_cell.angle_beta   90.00
_cell.angle_gamma   90.00
#
_symmetry.space_group_name_H-M   'P 1'
#
loop_
_entity.id
_entity.type
_entity.pdbx_description
1 polymer ?
#
loop_
_entity_poly.entity_id
_entity_poly.type
_entity_poly.pdbx_seq_one_letter_code
_entity_poly.pdbx_strand_id
1 'polypeptide(L)'
;MQLKMSLRQLDASSRFPQIMVSAYTGGAHCCSLTSIFDLRPDGQWAHLELGALDGDGEPDVLDIAGNGQEEILTVDQSFLYAFASHAGSEAPVVISRYHDGVLENVTRDPAYRNYLRDDLASRRRNWIHGGRFEPNGFLAYEVATKANLGEFAEGWRDMLAHAQSTKASGFGLSACDLKPAAEKQNGRGCSPQEKELLPFPQALAVFLQQNGYITPEQVASVTETRKPVSAEPQPVPSTSESAQSNNPPPSSAAAKPPETDQAVPPSGLVAKSGALFPVLAGLGLALYLVPLLIAYRRNTPNQHRVAMITILLGWTIIGWIAALVMALSQPARKR
;
A
#
# COMPACT_ATOMS: atom_id res chain seq x y z
N MET A 1 -8.18 21.44 7.29
CA MET A 1 -9.23 20.45 7.53
C MET A 1 -10.19 20.52 6.35
N GLN A 2 -10.22 19.47 5.54
CA GLN A 2 -11.16 19.38 4.41
C GLN A 2 -12.33 18.49 4.87
N LEU A 3 -13.53 19.07 4.89
CA LEU A 3 -14.78 18.38 5.19
C LEU A 3 -15.58 18.33 3.89
N LYS A 4 -16.04 17.15 3.51
CA LYS A 4 -16.92 16.91 2.38
C LYS A 4 -18.22 16.29 2.89
N MET A 5 -19.33 16.80 2.39
CA MET A 5 -20.65 16.22 2.62
C MET A 5 -21.29 15.96 1.26
N SER A 6 -21.90 14.79 1.12
CA SER A 6 -22.51 14.38 -0.13
C SER A 6 -23.78 13.57 0.12
N LEU A 7 -24.69 13.63 -0.85
CA LEU A 7 -25.89 12.79 -0.90
C LEU A 7 -25.60 11.63 -1.85
N ARG A 8 -25.95 10.42 -1.43
CA ARG A 8 -25.67 9.17 -2.15
C ARG A 8 -26.89 8.26 -2.11
N GLN A 9 -27.14 7.53 -3.19
CA GLN A 9 -28.18 6.50 -3.22
C GLN A 9 -27.54 5.15 -2.86
N LEU A 10 -27.20 4.98 -1.59
CA LEU A 10 -26.51 3.79 -1.09
C LEU A 10 -27.48 2.64 -0.81
N ASP A 11 -28.74 2.95 -0.50
CA ASP A 11 -29.81 1.98 -0.30
C ASP A 11 -30.95 2.23 -1.29
N ALA A 12 -31.11 1.36 -2.29
CA ALA A 12 -32.17 1.48 -3.29
C ALA A 12 -33.59 1.29 -2.71
N SER A 13 -33.71 0.68 -1.53
CA SER A 13 -34.99 0.55 -0.83
C SER A 13 -35.36 1.80 -0.01
N SER A 14 -34.38 2.66 0.27
CA SER A 14 -34.62 3.89 1.02
C SER A 14 -35.23 4.97 0.14
N ARG A 15 -36.27 5.63 0.66
CA ARG A 15 -36.93 6.77 0.01
C ARG A 15 -36.00 7.99 -0.08
N PHE A 16 -35.07 8.12 0.85
CA PHE A 16 -34.18 9.26 0.95
C PHE A 16 -32.75 8.84 0.61
N PRO A 17 -31.96 9.70 -0.05
CA PRO A 17 -30.54 9.46 -0.19
C PRO A 17 -29.85 9.53 1.17
N GLN A 18 -28.82 8.72 1.35
CA GLN A 18 -27.96 8.73 2.52
C GLN A 18 -27.01 9.93 2.45
N ILE A 19 -26.69 10.48 3.61
CA ILE A 19 -25.71 11.54 3.76
C ILE A 19 -24.37 10.90 4.10
N MET A 20 -23.38 11.08 3.23
CA MET A 20 -21.99 10.72 3.52
C MET A 20 -21.23 11.98 3.93
N VAL A 21 -20.53 11.91 5.07
CA VAL A 21 -19.70 12.98 5.61
C VAL A 21 -18.28 12.46 5.78
N SER A 22 -17.34 13.05 5.05
CA SER A 22 -15.93 12.67 5.10
C SER A 22 -15.06 13.83 5.54
N ALA A 23 -14.15 13.56 6.46
CA ALA A 23 -13.23 14.55 7.00
C ALA A 23 -11.79 14.02 6.93
N TYR A 24 -10.90 14.85 6.38
CA TYR A 24 -9.47 14.62 6.47
C TYR A 24 -8.92 15.30 7.72
N THR A 25 -8.48 14.49 8.70
CA THR A 25 -8.01 14.99 10.00
C THR A 25 -6.50 15.24 10.06
N GLY A 26 -5.75 14.88 9.01
CA GLY A 26 -4.30 15.09 8.89
C GLY A 26 -3.46 13.84 9.15
N GLY A 27 -2.38 13.68 8.38
CA GLY A 27 -1.45 12.54 8.47
C GLY A 27 -0.81 12.22 7.11
N ALA A 28 0.31 11.49 7.09
CA ALA A 28 0.97 11.15 5.82
C ALA A 28 0.26 10.01 5.06
N HIS A 29 -0.37 9.09 5.80
CA HIS A 29 -0.95 7.83 5.32
C HIS A 29 -2.24 7.50 6.13
N CYS A 30 -2.96 8.56 6.48
CA CYS A 30 -4.15 8.66 7.33
C CYS A 30 -4.56 10.15 7.26
N CYS A 31 -5.75 10.62 7.64
CA CYS A 31 -6.83 9.97 8.37
C CYS A 31 -8.14 10.48 7.81
N SER A 32 -8.63 9.77 6.81
CA SER A 32 -9.93 10.03 6.23
C SER A 32 -10.98 9.30 7.04
N LEU A 33 -11.77 10.06 7.79
CA LEU A 33 -12.91 9.55 8.55
C LEU A 33 -14.16 9.76 7.71
N THR A 34 -14.96 8.70 7.54
CA THR A 34 -16.23 8.78 6.81
C THR A 34 -17.37 8.22 7.65
N SER A 35 -18.45 8.99 7.74
CA SER A 35 -19.72 8.60 8.37
C SER A 35 -20.85 8.61 7.35
N ILE A 36 -21.78 7.69 7.52
CA ILE A 36 -23.02 7.59 6.74
C ILE A 36 -24.18 7.82 7.69
N PHE A 37 -25.09 8.70 7.31
CA PHE A 37 -26.34 8.96 8.02
C PHE A 37 -27.51 8.62 7.10
N ASP A 38 -28.43 7.80 7.61
CA ASP A 38 -29.62 7.36 6.88
C ASP A 38 -30.88 7.70 7.67
N LEU A 39 -31.85 8.34 7.01
CA LEU A 39 -33.14 8.65 7.60
C LEU A 39 -34.12 7.54 7.24
N ARG A 40 -34.39 6.67 8.21
CA ARG A 40 -35.28 5.52 8.01
C ARG A 40 -36.75 5.94 7.89
N PRO A 41 -37.61 5.10 7.29
CA PRO A 41 -39.02 5.42 7.08
C PRO A 41 -39.82 5.72 8.37
N ASP A 42 -39.36 5.21 9.52
CA ASP A 42 -39.94 5.48 10.84
C ASP A 42 -39.52 6.85 11.42
N GLY A 43 -38.71 7.62 10.69
CA GLY A 43 -38.18 8.91 11.09
C GLY A 43 -36.94 8.83 11.99
N GLN A 44 -36.41 7.64 12.26
CA GLN A 44 -35.18 7.46 13.05
C GLN A 44 -33.94 7.57 12.17
N TRP A 45 -32.89 8.16 12.71
CA TRP A 45 -31.57 8.20 12.06
C TRP A 45 -30.76 6.95 12.40
N ALA A 46 -30.21 6.30 11.37
CA ALA A 46 -29.12 5.35 11.51
C ALA A 46 -27.79 6.06 11.21
N HIS A 47 -26.73 5.65 11.91
CA HIS A 47 -25.37 6.15 11.72
C HIS A 47 -24.40 4.98 11.65
N LEU A 48 -23.51 5.03 10.67
CA LEU A 48 -22.44 4.07 10.49
C LEU A 48 -21.12 4.82 10.22
N GLU A 49 -20.05 4.45 10.93
CA GLU A 49 -18.69 4.92 10.64
C GLU A 49 -17.92 3.86 9.85
N LEU A 50 -17.24 4.26 8.79
CA LEU A 50 -16.37 3.37 8.00
C LEU A 50 -15.00 3.14 8.66
N GLY A 51 -14.72 3.83 9.77
CA GLY A 51 -13.42 3.86 10.41
C GLY A 51 -12.43 4.84 9.77
N ALA A 52 -11.20 4.82 10.25
CA ALA A 52 -10.11 5.62 9.70
C ALA A 52 -9.47 4.91 8.50
N LEU A 53 -9.45 5.59 7.36
CA LEU A 53 -8.88 5.10 6.12
C LEU A 53 -7.62 5.90 5.75
N ASP A 54 -6.64 5.18 5.21
CA ASP A 54 -5.49 5.71 4.49
C ASP A 54 -5.97 6.45 3.22
N GLY A 55 -5.19 7.42 2.78
CA GLY A 55 -5.55 8.34 1.72
C GLY A 55 -6.36 9.55 2.20
N ASP A 56 -6.73 10.37 1.22
CA ASP A 56 -7.33 11.68 1.43
C ASP A 56 -8.77 11.71 0.90
N GLY A 57 -9.73 11.95 1.77
CA GLY A 57 -11.10 12.31 1.42
C GLY A 57 -12.14 11.21 1.53
N GLU A 58 -13.25 11.42 0.82
CA GLU A 58 -14.36 10.47 0.75
C GLU A 58 -13.98 9.28 -0.12
N PRO A 59 -14.33 8.03 0.28
CA PRO A 59 -14.10 6.86 -0.56
C PRO A 59 -14.82 6.98 -1.90
N ASP A 60 -14.37 6.20 -2.88
CA ASP A 60 -15.09 6.10 -4.15
C ASP A 60 -16.47 5.46 -3.91
N VAL A 61 -17.48 6.02 -4.55
CA VAL A 61 -18.87 5.55 -4.50
C VAL A 61 -19.38 5.45 -5.92
N LEU A 62 -19.70 4.24 -6.36
CA LEU A 62 -20.00 3.91 -7.76
C LEU A 62 -21.11 2.86 -7.83
N ASP A 63 -22.06 3.00 -8.74
CA ASP A 63 -22.98 1.92 -9.13
C ASP A 63 -22.24 0.96 -10.08
N ILE A 64 -21.48 0.02 -9.51
CA ILE A 64 -20.70 -0.95 -10.29
C ILE A 64 -21.64 -1.98 -10.91
N ALA A 65 -22.70 -2.36 -10.20
CA ALA A 65 -23.66 -3.35 -10.67
C ALA A 65 -24.62 -2.82 -11.75
N GLY A 66 -24.73 -1.50 -11.92
CA GLY A 66 -25.64 -0.84 -12.86
C GLY A 66 -27.11 -0.98 -12.46
N ASN A 67 -27.39 -1.11 -11.16
CA ASN A 67 -28.73 -1.39 -10.64
C ASN A 67 -29.37 -0.18 -9.91
N GLY A 68 -28.70 0.98 -9.91
CA GLY A 68 -29.14 2.20 -9.24
C GLY A 68 -28.83 2.26 -7.74
N GLN A 69 -28.17 1.24 -7.18
CA GLN A 69 -27.62 1.25 -5.84
C GLN A 69 -26.11 1.46 -5.93
N GLU A 70 -25.60 2.53 -5.32
CA GLU A 70 -24.17 2.80 -5.33
C GLU A 70 -23.44 1.95 -4.28
N GLU A 71 -22.34 1.30 -4.68
CA GLU A 71 -21.41 0.63 -3.79
C GLU A 71 -20.34 1.57 -3.26
N ILE A 72 -19.89 1.30 -2.04
CA ILE A 72 -18.78 2.02 -1.40
C ILE A 72 -17.52 1.19 -1.56
N LEU A 73 -16.47 1.81 -2.10
CA LEU A 73 -15.20 1.18 -2.35
C LEU A 73 -14.18 1.68 -1.34
N THR A 74 -13.69 0.77 -0.51
CA THR A 74 -12.53 1.00 0.36
C THR A 74 -11.40 0.06 -0.05
N VAL A 75 -10.31 0.05 0.72
CA VAL A 75 -9.21 -0.89 0.53
C VAL A 75 -8.97 -1.67 1.81
N ASP A 76 -8.51 -2.90 1.68
CA ASP A 76 -8.08 -3.70 2.82
C ASP A 76 -6.71 -3.22 3.30
N GLN A 77 -6.74 -2.29 4.25
CA GLN A 77 -5.55 -1.65 4.81
C GLN A 77 -4.63 -2.62 5.55
N SER A 78 -5.06 -3.87 5.84
CA SER A 78 -4.21 -4.87 6.48
C SER A 78 -2.99 -5.26 5.61
N PHE A 79 -3.05 -4.99 4.29
CA PHE A 79 -1.92 -5.21 3.37
C PHE A 79 -0.84 -4.14 3.47
N LEU A 80 -1.17 -2.94 3.96
CA LEU A 80 -0.23 -1.84 4.08
C LEU A 80 0.85 -2.21 5.10
N TYR A 81 2.12 -2.13 4.69
CA TYR A 81 3.29 -2.53 5.47
C TYR A 81 3.45 -4.03 5.77
N ALA A 82 2.52 -4.90 5.34
CA ALA A 82 2.59 -6.32 5.64
C ALA A 82 3.74 -7.04 4.89
N PHE A 83 3.90 -6.72 3.61
CA PHE A 83 4.83 -7.44 2.71
C PHE A 83 5.73 -6.51 1.87
N ALA A 84 5.61 -5.20 2.08
CA ALA A 84 6.36 -4.15 1.39
C ALA A 84 6.36 -2.88 2.24
N SER A 85 7.09 -1.84 1.83
CA SER A 85 6.88 -0.48 2.35
C SER A 85 5.47 0.01 2.02
N HIS A 86 5.00 1.10 2.62
CA HIS A 86 3.72 1.71 2.22
C HIS A 86 3.64 1.98 0.72
N ALA A 87 4.70 2.59 0.17
CA ALA A 87 4.77 2.94 -1.25
C ALA A 87 4.84 1.72 -2.19
N GLY A 88 5.30 0.56 -1.70
CA GLY A 88 5.29 -0.69 -2.45
C GLY A 88 4.11 -1.61 -2.12
N SER A 89 3.26 -1.22 -1.17
CA SER A 89 2.07 -1.97 -0.82
C SER A 89 0.97 -1.70 -1.84
N GLU A 90 0.31 -2.77 -2.26
CA GLU A 90 -0.96 -2.69 -2.97
C GLU A 90 -2.01 -3.37 -2.07
N ALA A 91 -3.21 -2.79 -1.99
CA ALA A 91 -4.28 -3.28 -1.13
C ALA A 91 -5.51 -3.65 -1.99
N PRO A 92 -6.10 -4.85 -1.80
CA PRO A 92 -7.31 -5.23 -2.51
C PRO A 92 -8.46 -4.27 -2.21
N VAL A 93 -9.25 -3.96 -3.23
CA VAL A 93 -10.50 -3.22 -3.05
C VAL A 93 -11.48 -4.05 -2.22
N VAL A 94 -12.19 -3.38 -1.32
CA VAL A 94 -13.33 -3.91 -0.59
C VAL A 94 -14.57 -3.18 -1.11
N ILE A 95 -15.42 -3.92 -1.81
CA ILE A 95 -16.69 -3.41 -2.35
C ILE A 95 -17.77 -3.73 -1.34
N SER A 96 -18.44 -2.69 -0.87
CA SER A 96 -19.46 -2.80 0.16
C SER A 96 -20.79 -2.25 -0.30
N ARG A 97 -21.87 -2.98 0.02
CA ARG A 97 -23.25 -2.53 -0.17
C ARG A 97 -23.82 -2.09 1.16
N TYR A 98 -24.48 -0.93 1.18
CA TYR A 98 -25.16 -0.43 2.36
C TYR A 98 -26.66 -0.77 2.30
N HIS A 99 -27.22 -1.22 3.42
CA HIS A 99 -28.65 -1.44 3.56
C HIS A 99 -29.07 -1.29 5.02
N ASP A 100 -30.05 -0.42 5.30
CA ASP A 100 -30.64 -0.21 6.65
C ASP A 100 -29.60 -0.13 7.79
N GLY A 101 -28.60 0.74 7.67
CA GLY A 101 -27.58 0.92 8.71
C GLY A 101 -26.44 -0.10 8.70
N VAL A 102 -26.50 -1.12 7.85
CA VAL A 102 -25.51 -2.20 7.77
C VAL A 102 -24.70 -2.08 6.49
N LEU A 103 -23.41 -2.40 6.59
CA LEU A 103 -22.51 -2.48 5.45
C LEU A 103 -22.09 -3.94 5.23
N GLU A 104 -22.45 -4.49 4.08
CA GLU A 104 -22.15 -5.85 3.68
C GLU A 104 -20.99 -5.87 2.68
N ASN A 105 -19.96 -6.68 2.93
CA ASN A 105 -18.88 -6.90 1.97
C ASN A 105 -19.38 -7.82 0.86
N VAL A 106 -19.56 -7.25 -0.33
CA VAL A 106 -20.07 -7.94 -1.52
C VAL A 106 -18.99 -8.16 -2.59
N THR A 107 -17.71 -7.95 -2.24
CA THR A 107 -16.57 -8.01 -3.18
C THR A 107 -16.54 -9.28 -4.04
N ARG A 108 -17.02 -10.41 -3.52
CA ARG A 108 -17.01 -11.71 -4.22
C ARG A 108 -18.23 -11.98 -5.09
N ASP A 109 -19.24 -11.12 -5.06
CA ASP A 109 -20.44 -11.33 -5.85
C ASP A 109 -20.09 -11.36 -7.34
N PRO A 110 -20.72 -12.25 -8.13
CA PRO A 110 -20.47 -12.34 -9.57
C PRO A 110 -20.61 -11.02 -10.33
N ALA A 111 -21.46 -10.11 -9.84
CA ALA A 111 -21.68 -8.78 -10.41
C ALA A 111 -20.39 -7.93 -10.50
N TYR A 112 -19.46 -8.10 -9.56
CA TYR A 112 -18.27 -7.25 -9.45
C TYR A 112 -17.01 -7.88 -10.07
N ARG A 113 -17.10 -9.09 -10.64
CA ARG A 113 -15.94 -9.81 -11.20
C ARG A 113 -15.23 -9.05 -12.31
N ASN A 114 -15.98 -8.35 -13.17
CA ASN A 114 -15.38 -7.57 -14.25
C ASN A 114 -14.60 -6.38 -13.70
N TYR A 115 -15.17 -5.66 -12.73
CA TYR A 115 -14.49 -4.58 -12.03
C TYR A 115 -13.17 -5.05 -11.40
N LEU A 116 -13.19 -6.18 -10.68
CA LEU A 116 -11.97 -6.73 -10.07
C LEU A 116 -10.90 -7.13 -11.10
N ARG A 117 -11.30 -7.68 -12.26
CA ARG A 117 -10.35 -8.01 -13.34
C ARG A 117 -9.74 -6.76 -13.96
N ASP A 118 -10.53 -5.72 -14.16
CA ASP A 118 -10.07 -4.46 -14.73
C ASP A 118 -9.14 -3.71 -13.78
N ASP A 119 -9.47 -3.66 -12.48
CA ASP A 119 -8.58 -3.13 -11.43
C ASP A 119 -7.25 -3.87 -11.40
N LEU A 120 -7.28 -5.21 -11.34
CA LEU A 120 -6.07 -6.05 -11.35
C LEU A 120 -5.22 -5.81 -12.60
N ALA A 121 -5.83 -5.79 -13.78
CA ALA A 121 -5.13 -5.55 -15.04
C ALA A 121 -4.51 -4.15 -15.07
N SER A 122 -5.21 -3.14 -14.56
CA SER A 122 -4.71 -1.77 -14.46
C SER A 122 -3.51 -1.65 -13.54
N ARG A 123 -3.63 -2.15 -12.30
CA ARG A 123 -2.55 -2.11 -11.31
C ARG A 123 -1.34 -2.93 -11.76
N ARG A 124 -1.54 -4.10 -12.37
CA ARG A 124 -0.44 -4.89 -12.95
C ARG A 124 0.33 -4.10 -14.01
N ARG A 125 -0.37 -3.42 -14.93
CA ARG A 125 0.29 -2.56 -15.93
C ARG A 125 1.11 -1.46 -15.27
N ASN A 126 0.56 -0.78 -14.27
CA ASN A 126 1.26 0.28 -13.54
C ASN A 126 2.49 -0.24 -12.80
N TRP A 127 2.38 -1.38 -12.11
CA TRP A 127 3.48 -2.02 -11.41
C TRP A 127 4.61 -2.47 -12.35
N ILE A 128 4.25 -3.05 -13.51
CA ILE A 128 5.24 -3.41 -14.55
C ILE A 128 5.93 -2.15 -15.08
N HIS A 129 5.17 -1.10 -15.38
CA HIS A 129 5.71 0.18 -15.87
C HIS A 129 6.63 0.85 -14.83
N GLY A 130 6.28 0.74 -13.55
CA GLY A 130 7.08 1.19 -12.41
C GLY A 130 8.30 0.32 -12.10
N GLY A 131 8.67 -0.64 -12.97
CA GLY A 131 9.87 -1.46 -12.81
C GLY A 131 9.72 -2.58 -11.78
N ARG A 132 8.48 -2.96 -11.42
CA ARG A 132 8.18 -4.03 -10.46
C ARG A 132 8.75 -3.78 -9.06
N PHE A 133 8.67 -2.53 -8.60
CA PHE A 133 9.10 -2.12 -7.27
C PHE A 133 8.41 -2.98 -6.19
N GLU A 134 9.20 -3.42 -5.20
CA GLU A 134 8.79 -4.26 -4.05
C GLU A 134 7.77 -5.38 -4.40
N PRO A 135 8.21 -6.41 -5.15
CA PRO A 135 7.31 -7.38 -5.78
C PRO A 135 6.37 -8.09 -4.80
N ASN A 136 6.79 -8.34 -3.57
CA ASN A 136 5.97 -9.05 -2.58
C ASN A 136 4.72 -8.26 -2.18
N GLY A 137 4.76 -6.92 -2.21
CA GLY A 137 3.58 -6.09 -1.95
C GLY A 137 2.52 -6.26 -3.04
N PHE A 138 2.93 -6.13 -4.31
CA PHE A 138 2.03 -6.36 -5.44
C PHE A 138 1.53 -7.81 -5.52
N LEU A 139 2.40 -8.79 -5.33
CA LEU A 139 2.03 -10.21 -5.44
C LEU A 139 1.07 -10.64 -4.31
N ALA A 140 1.19 -10.07 -3.12
CA ALA A 140 0.22 -10.30 -2.05
C ALA A 140 -1.18 -9.80 -2.45
N TYR A 141 -1.27 -8.57 -2.97
CA TYR A 141 -2.50 -8.02 -3.53
C TYR A 141 -3.08 -8.89 -4.64
N GLU A 142 -2.25 -9.31 -5.60
CA GLU A 142 -2.69 -10.09 -6.75
C GLU A 142 -3.28 -11.44 -6.33
N VAL A 143 -2.64 -12.15 -5.40
CA VAL A 143 -3.16 -13.41 -4.86
C VAL A 143 -4.51 -13.20 -4.19
N ALA A 144 -4.65 -12.13 -3.40
CA ALA A 144 -5.89 -11.81 -2.69
C ALA A 144 -7.04 -11.46 -3.65
N THR A 145 -6.78 -10.61 -4.63
CA THR A 145 -7.76 -10.25 -5.68
C THR A 145 -8.13 -11.45 -6.54
N LYS A 146 -7.16 -12.30 -6.91
CA LYS A 146 -7.45 -13.57 -7.58
C LYS A 146 -8.24 -14.54 -6.70
N ALA A 147 -8.02 -14.57 -5.39
CA ALA A 147 -8.86 -15.36 -4.48
C ALA A 147 -10.32 -14.89 -4.47
N ASN A 148 -10.56 -13.57 -4.47
CA ASN A 148 -11.91 -13.01 -4.62
C ASN A 148 -12.57 -13.36 -5.97
N LEU A 149 -11.77 -13.54 -7.03
CA LEU A 149 -12.23 -14.00 -8.34
C LEU A 149 -12.45 -15.53 -8.43
N GLY A 150 -12.07 -16.30 -7.41
CA GLY A 150 -12.07 -17.77 -7.43
C GLY A 150 -10.86 -18.39 -8.15
N GLU A 151 -9.81 -17.59 -8.41
CA GLU A 151 -8.61 -17.92 -9.18
C GLU A 151 -7.37 -18.07 -8.28
N PHE A 152 -7.55 -18.40 -6.98
CA PHE A 152 -6.46 -18.45 -5.99
C PHE A 152 -5.24 -19.27 -6.43
N ALA A 153 -5.46 -20.48 -6.95
CA ALA A 153 -4.36 -21.36 -7.36
C ALA A 153 -3.50 -20.77 -8.50
N GLU A 154 -4.11 -19.98 -9.39
CA GLU A 154 -3.38 -19.30 -10.44
C GLU A 154 -2.51 -18.17 -9.87
N GLY A 155 -3.11 -17.30 -9.04
CA GLY A 155 -2.37 -16.22 -8.38
C GLY A 155 -1.25 -16.74 -7.50
N TRP A 156 -1.49 -17.85 -6.79
CA TRP A 156 -0.47 -18.47 -5.95
C TRP A 156 0.74 -18.96 -6.73
N ARG A 157 0.54 -19.60 -7.88
CA ARG A 157 1.64 -20.03 -8.75
C ARG A 157 2.43 -18.85 -9.30
N ASP A 158 1.74 -17.78 -9.72
CA ASP A 158 2.43 -16.58 -10.21
C ASP A 158 3.28 -15.94 -9.11
N MET A 159 2.74 -15.85 -7.89
CA MET A 159 3.46 -15.37 -6.73
C MET A 159 4.71 -16.22 -6.46
N LEU A 160 4.60 -17.56 -6.45
CA LEU A 160 5.77 -18.42 -6.24
C LEU A 160 6.87 -18.24 -7.30
N ALA A 161 6.48 -17.95 -8.54
CA ALA A 161 7.42 -17.76 -9.65
C ALA A 161 8.16 -16.41 -9.59
N HIS A 162 7.56 -15.38 -8.98
CA HIS A 162 8.06 -14.00 -9.04
C HIS A 162 8.41 -13.38 -7.68
N ALA A 163 8.07 -14.04 -6.57
CA ALA A 163 8.32 -13.53 -5.23
C ALA A 163 9.81 -13.41 -4.91
N GLN A 164 10.14 -12.39 -4.13
CA GLN A 164 11.42 -12.28 -3.46
C GLN A 164 11.38 -13.01 -2.12
N SER A 165 12.53 -13.53 -1.68
CA SER A 165 12.65 -14.06 -0.32
C SER A 165 12.43 -12.94 0.70
N THR A 166 11.85 -13.27 1.86
CA THR A 166 11.64 -12.32 2.98
C THR A 166 12.93 -11.61 3.39
N LYS A 167 14.07 -12.31 3.34
CA LYS A 167 15.39 -11.74 3.64
C LYS A 167 15.81 -10.67 2.62
N ALA A 168 15.45 -10.85 1.35
CA ALA A 168 15.78 -9.91 0.29
C ALA A 168 14.84 -8.70 0.28
N SER A 169 13.54 -8.90 0.57
CA SER A 169 12.58 -7.80 0.67
C SER A 169 12.81 -6.96 1.94
N GLY A 170 13.18 -7.60 3.06
CA GLY A 170 13.23 -6.95 4.38
C GLY A 170 11.85 -6.71 5.01
N PHE A 171 10.77 -7.08 4.30
CA PHE A 171 9.38 -6.98 4.73
C PHE A 171 8.74 -8.35 4.85
N GLY A 172 7.82 -8.50 5.80
CA GLY A 172 7.04 -9.71 6.03
C GLY A 172 6.40 -9.71 7.40
N LEU A 173 5.71 -10.82 7.70
CA LEU A 173 5.08 -11.05 9.00
C LEU A 173 5.77 -12.21 9.71
N SER A 174 5.94 -12.08 11.02
CA SER A 174 6.40 -13.15 11.91
C SER A 174 5.22 -14.01 12.40
N ALA A 175 5.53 -15.16 13.00
CA ALA A 175 4.51 -15.97 13.67
C ALA A 175 3.82 -15.18 14.81
N CYS A 176 4.57 -14.29 15.47
CA CYS A 176 4.05 -13.40 16.49
C CYS A 176 3.03 -12.40 15.93
N ASP A 177 3.34 -11.77 14.78
CA ASP A 177 2.44 -10.79 14.15
C ASP A 177 1.09 -11.43 13.79
N LEU A 178 1.11 -12.71 13.42
CA LEU A 178 -0.07 -13.49 13.03
C LEU A 178 -0.84 -14.09 14.23
N LYS A 179 -0.40 -13.89 15.48
CA LYS A 179 -1.18 -14.34 16.65
C LYS A 179 -2.48 -13.53 16.81
N PRO A 180 -3.52 -14.10 17.44
CA PRO A 180 -4.67 -13.32 17.90
C PRO A 180 -4.24 -12.21 18.87
N ALA A 181 -4.94 -11.07 18.84
CA ALA A 181 -4.63 -9.93 19.71
C ALA A 181 -4.69 -10.28 21.22
N ALA A 182 -5.58 -11.19 21.60
CA ALA A 182 -5.69 -11.70 22.97
C ALA A 182 -4.40 -12.37 23.48
N GLU A 183 -3.63 -12.99 22.58
CA GLU A 183 -2.37 -13.68 22.91
C GLU A 183 -1.16 -12.75 22.92
N LYS A 184 -1.30 -11.53 22.37
CA LYS A 184 -0.24 -10.52 22.28
C LYS A 184 -0.21 -9.53 23.46
N GLN A 185 -1.11 -9.67 24.45
CA GLN A 185 -1.22 -8.69 25.53
C GLN A 185 0.09 -8.51 26.32
N ASN A 186 0.47 -7.24 26.52
CA ASN A 186 1.64 -6.78 27.28
C ASN A 186 3.02 -7.21 26.73
N GLY A 187 3.15 -7.55 25.45
CA GLY A 187 4.44 -7.92 24.83
C GLY A 187 5.09 -9.19 25.41
N ARG A 188 4.35 -9.90 26.28
CA ARG A 188 4.70 -11.16 26.92
C ARG A 188 3.84 -12.26 26.31
N GLY A 189 4.16 -12.63 25.08
CA GLY A 189 3.44 -13.70 24.36
C GLY A 189 4.21 -14.31 23.20
N CYS A 190 5.41 -13.81 22.89
CA CYS A 190 6.20 -14.27 21.76
C CYS A 190 7.65 -14.51 22.19
N SER A 191 8.11 -15.73 21.98
CA SER A 191 9.51 -16.13 22.02
C SER A 191 10.34 -15.37 20.97
N PRO A 192 11.67 -15.29 21.12
CA PRO A 192 12.55 -14.71 20.10
C PRO A 192 12.34 -15.35 18.71
N GLN A 193 12.13 -16.67 18.67
CA GLN A 193 11.91 -17.40 17.41
C GLN A 193 10.59 -17.00 16.74
N GLU A 194 9.52 -16.78 17.51
CA GLU A 194 8.23 -16.33 16.95
C GLU A 194 8.27 -14.92 16.39
N LYS A 195 9.28 -14.11 16.75
CA LYS A 195 9.49 -12.76 16.22
C LYS A 195 10.29 -12.76 14.92
N GLU A 196 10.85 -13.89 14.51
CA GLU A 196 11.53 -14.01 13.22
C GLU A 196 10.50 -13.98 12.09
N LEU A 197 10.82 -13.25 11.02
CA LEU A 197 9.94 -13.16 9.86
C LEU A 197 9.82 -14.51 9.17
N LEU A 198 8.59 -14.89 8.83
CA LEU A 198 8.33 -16.12 8.11
C LEU A 198 8.70 -15.97 6.63
N PRO A 199 9.00 -17.07 5.92
CA PRO A 199 9.06 -17.09 4.46
C PRO A 199 7.77 -16.50 3.86
N PHE A 200 7.91 -15.58 2.90
CA PHE A 200 6.80 -14.82 2.35
C PHE A 200 5.56 -15.66 1.98
N PRO A 201 5.66 -16.78 1.23
CA PRO A 201 4.49 -17.62 0.95
C PRO A 201 3.83 -18.20 2.21
N GLN A 202 4.58 -18.52 3.26
CA GLN A 202 4.01 -19.05 4.50
C GLN A 202 3.26 -17.96 5.26
N ALA A 203 3.86 -16.77 5.39
CA ALA A 203 3.21 -15.62 6.01
C ALA A 203 1.94 -15.22 5.25
N LEU A 204 2.00 -15.16 3.91
CA LEU A 204 0.88 -14.78 3.06
C LEU A 204 -0.29 -15.76 3.18
N ALA A 205 -0.05 -17.07 3.21
CA ALA A 205 -1.13 -18.06 3.34
C ALA A 205 -1.93 -17.87 4.63
N VAL A 206 -1.24 -17.72 5.77
CA VAL A 206 -1.89 -17.50 7.06
C VAL A 206 -2.60 -16.15 7.10
N PHE A 207 -1.94 -15.10 6.60
CA PHE A 207 -2.51 -13.76 6.52
C PHE A 207 -3.80 -13.72 5.69
N LEU A 208 -3.81 -14.35 4.51
CA LEU A 208 -5.00 -14.42 3.66
C LEU A 208 -6.13 -15.20 4.31
N GLN A 209 -5.83 -16.29 5.00
CA GLN A 209 -6.84 -17.06 5.74
C GLN A 209 -7.47 -16.23 6.87
N GLN A 210 -6.65 -15.52 7.65
CA GLN A 210 -7.12 -14.69 8.77
C GLN A 210 -7.98 -13.52 8.30
N ASN A 211 -7.66 -12.93 7.14
CA ASN A 211 -8.44 -11.87 6.52
C ASN A 211 -9.57 -12.40 5.62
N GLY A 212 -9.85 -13.71 5.64
CA GLY A 212 -11.00 -14.31 4.98
C GLY A 212 -10.89 -14.47 3.46
N TYR A 213 -9.71 -14.26 2.87
CA TYR A 213 -9.46 -14.40 1.41
C TYR A 213 -9.53 -15.85 0.94
N ILE A 214 -9.08 -16.79 1.77
CA ILE A 214 -8.98 -18.21 1.42
C ILE A 214 -9.45 -19.10 2.55
N THR A 215 -9.86 -20.32 2.21
CA THR A 215 -10.32 -21.34 3.17
C THR A 215 -9.15 -22.13 3.76
N PRO A 216 -9.34 -22.81 4.91
CA PRO A 216 -8.34 -23.74 5.44
C PRO A 216 -7.90 -24.82 4.44
N GLU A 217 -8.81 -25.32 3.60
CA GLU A 217 -8.52 -26.32 2.57
C GLU A 217 -7.59 -25.76 1.49
N GLN A 218 -7.83 -24.50 1.09
CA GLN A 218 -6.95 -23.81 0.14
C GLN A 218 -5.54 -23.61 0.72
N VAL A 219 -5.42 -23.27 2.01
CA VAL A 219 -4.13 -23.20 2.72
C VAL A 219 -3.42 -24.56 2.73
N ALA A 220 -4.13 -25.64 3.07
CA ALA A 220 -3.57 -26.99 3.07
C ALA A 220 -3.04 -27.37 1.68
N SER A 221 -3.82 -27.08 0.62
CA SER A 221 -3.45 -27.42 -0.76
C SER A 221 -2.12 -26.83 -1.23
N VAL A 222 -1.78 -25.62 -0.76
CA VAL A 222 -0.53 -24.94 -1.14
C VAL A 222 0.64 -25.25 -0.19
N THR A 223 0.33 -25.77 1.00
CA THR A 223 1.33 -26.16 2.01
C THR A 223 1.83 -27.59 1.77
N GLU A 224 0.94 -28.51 1.38
CA GLU A 224 1.27 -29.91 1.12
C GLU A 224 2.13 -30.10 -0.14
N THR A 225 1.90 -29.31 -1.20
CA THR A 225 2.74 -29.30 -2.42
C THR A 225 4.20 -28.96 -2.17
N ARG A 226 4.55 -28.47 -0.97
CA ARG A 226 5.92 -28.10 -0.59
C ARG A 226 6.59 -29.10 0.35
N LYS A 227 5.86 -30.09 0.89
CA LYS A 227 6.49 -31.16 1.67
C LYS A 227 7.30 -32.01 0.69
N PRO A 228 8.65 -32.10 0.81
CA PRO A 228 9.39 -33.02 -0.03
C PRO A 228 8.81 -34.41 0.24
N VAL A 229 8.37 -35.09 -0.82
CA VAL A 229 8.08 -36.52 -0.75
C VAL A 229 9.35 -37.15 -0.20
N SER A 230 9.29 -37.58 1.05
CA SER A 230 10.34 -38.38 1.66
C SER A 230 10.54 -39.56 0.72
N ALA A 231 11.71 -39.62 0.08
CA ALA A 231 12.05 -40.68 -0.85
C ALA A 231 12.12 -41.99 -0.08
N GLU A 232 11.03 -42.73 -0.07
CA GLU A 232 11.04 -44.14 0.29
C GLU A 232 11.66 -44.91 -0.89
N PRO A 233 12.74 -45.68 -0.69
CA PRO A 233 13.46 -46.30 -1.78
C PRO A 233 12.62 -47.45 -2.36
N GLN A 234 12.04 -47.23 -3.53
CA GLN A 234 11.45 -48.30 -4.33
C GLN A 234 12.57 -49.14 -4.98
N PRO A 235 12.42 -50.48 -5.07
CA PRO A 235 13.46 -51.35 -5.60
C PRO A 235 13.57 -51.19 -7.12
N VAL A 236 14.79 -51.00 -7.60
CA VAL A 236 15.14 -50.89 -9.02
C VAL A 236 15.00 -52.26 -9.72
N PRO A 237 14.28 -52.36 -10.85
CA PRO A 237 14.54 -53.41 -11.83
C PRO A 237 15.48 -52.87 -12.91
N SER A 238 16.64 -53.48 -13.01
CA SER A 238 17.60 -53.30 -14.10
C SER A 238 17.01 -53.81 -15.41
N THR A 239 16.94 -52.98 -16.43
CA THR A 239 17.05 -53.45 -17.83
C THR A 239 17.64 -52.34 -18.69
N SER A 240 18.78 -52.68 -19.27
CA SER A 240 19.46 -52.02 -20.37
C SER A 240 18.65 -52.22 -21.66
N GLU A 241 18.41 -51.16 -22.45
CA GLU A 241 18.62 -51.20 -23.90
C GLU A 241 18.44 -49.82 -24.58
N SER A 242 19.50 -49.45 -25.30
CA SER A 242 19.61 -48.64 -26.52
C SER A 242 18.59 -47.54 -26.86
N ALA A 243 19.09 -46.31 -26.99
CA ALA A 243 18.57 -45.36 -27.99
C ALA A 243 19.73 -44.56 -28.63
N GLN A 244 19.84 -44.70 -29.95
CA GLN A 244 20.71 -43.99 -30.87
C GLN A 244 20.44 -42.46 -30.86
N SER A 245 21.51 -41.67 -30.81
CA SER A 245 22.02 -40.81 -31.90
C SER A 245 21.05 -39.73 -32.38
N ASN A 246 21.37 -38.46 -32.08
CA ASN A 246 21.64 -37.40 -33.06
C ASN A 246 21.83 -36.04 -32.34
N ASN A 247 23.07 -35.54 -32.30
CA ASN A 247 23.40 -34.15 -32.01
C ASN A 247 24.34 -33.61 -33.10
N PRO A 248 24.15 -32.39 -33.61
CA PRO A 248 25.24 -31.57 -34.13
C PRO A 248 25.72 -30.51 -33.10
N PRO A 249 26.96 -29.98 -33.25
CA PRO A 249 27.71 -29.29 -32.18
C PRO A 249 27.51 -27.75 -32.19
N PRO A 250 28.13 -26.99 -31.25
CA PRO A 250 27.65 -25.69 -30.79
C PRO A 250 28.21 -24.53 -31.64
N SER A 251 27.44 -23.44 -31.76
CA SER A 251 27.93 -22.19 -32.33
C SER A 251 28.00 -21.10 -31.26
N SER A 252 29.22 -20.85 -30.81
CA SER A 252 29.66 -19.60 -30.18
C SER A 252 29.56 -18.46 -31.19
N ALA A 253 28.92 -17.35 -30.83
CA ALA A 253 29.21 -16.05 -31.43
C ALA A 253 28.72 -14.94 -30.49
N ALA A 254 29.69 -14.22 -29.92
CA ALA A 254 29.49 -12.92 -29.30
C ALA A 254 28.98 -11.90 -30.32
N ALA A 255 28.03 -11.06 -29.93
CA ALA A 255 27.65 -9.87 -30.69
C ALA A 255 27.65 -8.64 -29.77
N LYS A 256 28.47 -7.66 -30.15
CA LYS A 256 28.63 -6.31 -29.56
C LYS A 256 27.40 -5.42 -29.79
N PRO A 257 27.25 -4.31 -29.06
CA PRO A 257 26.10 -3.42 -29.13
C PRO A 257 26.19 -2.45 -30.33
N PRO A 258 25.07 -1.98 -30.89
CA PRO A 258 25.09 -0.86 -31.85
C PRO A 258 24.80 0.47 -31.15
N GLU A 259 25.73 1.42 -31.33
CA GLU A 259 25.57 2.86 -31.13
C GLU A 259 25.10 3.49 -32.46
N THR A 260 24.09 4.37 -32.35
CA THR A 260 23.77 5.60 -33.12
C THR A 260 23.79 5.58 -34.67
N ASP A 261 22.90 6.23 -35.42
CA ASP A 261 22.15 7.48 -35.25
C ASP A 261 21.15 7.59 -36.42
N GLN A 262 20.02 8.30 -36.25
CA GLN A 262 19.40 9.25 -37.22
C GLN A 262 18.07 9.82 -36.66
N ALA A 263 18.04 11.15 -36.53
CA ALA A 263 16.93 12.02 -36.11
C ALA A 263 15.87 12.22 -37.23
N VAL A 264 14.61 12.65 -37.01
CA VAL A 264 14.04 13.99 -36.64
C VAL A 264 12.49 13.86 -36.76
N PRO A 265 11.57 14.69 -36.18
CA PRO A 265 11.55 15.55 -34.97
C PRO A 265 10.39 15.19 -33.99
N PRO A 266 10.33 15.78 -32.78
CA PRO A 266 9.07 15.96 -32.07
C PRO A 266 8.63 17.43 -32.08
N SER A 267 7.47 17.69 -32.68
CA SER A 267 6.65 18.86 -32.34
C SER A 267 5.97 18.58 -31.00
N GLY A 268 6.32 19.36 -29.99
CA GLY A 268 5.71 19.30 -28.66
C GLY A 268 6.67 19.84 -27.61
N LEU A 269 6.61 21.15 -27.36
CA LEU A 269 7.39 21.84 -26.34
C LEU A 269 7.20 21.19 -24.95
N VAL A 270 8.16 20.37 -24.53
CA VAL A 270 8.46 20.17 -23.11
C VAL A 270 9.60 21.11 -22.78
N ALA A 271 9.26 22.27 -22.23
CA ALA A 271 10.24 23.19 -21.70
C ALA A 271 11.01 22.49 -20.56
N LYS A 272 12.34 22.48 -20.66
CA LYS A 272 13.25 21.98 -19.64
C LYS A 272 13.11 22.81 -18.36
N SER A 273 12.22 22.41 -17.45
CA SER A 273 12.11 22.97 -16.09
C SER A 273 13.20 22.43 -15.14
N GLY A 274 14.44 22.30 -15.62
CA GLY A 274 15.57 21.78 -14.84
C GLY A 274 16.26 22.82 -13.96
N ALA A 275 16.02 24.12 -14.19
CA ALA A 275 16.63 25.20 -13.41
C ALA A 275 15.74 25.72 -12.27
N LEU A 276 14.43 25.42 -12.28
CA LEU A 276 13.49 26.00 -11.32
C LEU A 276 13.59 25.34 -9.94
N PHE A 277 13.79 24.01 -9.89
CA PHE A 277 13.95 23.27 -8.65
C PHE A 277 15.17 23.68 -7.80
N PRO A 278 16.41 23.78 -8.33
CA PRO A 278 17.54 24.21 -7.52
C PRO A 278 17.42 25.68 -7.06
N VAL A 279 16.78 26.53 -7.86
CA VAL A 279 16.53 27.94 -7.49
C VAL A 279 15.49 28.04 -6.37
N LEU A 280 14.38 27.31 -6.47
CA LEU A 280 13.35 27.27 -5.43
C LEU A 280 13.86 26.59 -4.14
N ALA A 281 14.64 25.51 -4.25
CA ALA A 281 15.26 24.85 -3.11
C ALA A 281 16.28 25.77 -2.41
N GLY A 282 17.10 26.49 -3.19
CA GLY A 282 18.04 27.48 -2.67
C GLY A 282 17.33 28.64 -1.96
N LEU A 283 16.23 29.15 -2.53
CA LEU A 283 15.42 30.20 -1.92
C LEU A 283 14.74 29.71 -0.63
N GLY A 284 14.21 28.49 -0.64
CA GLY A 284 13.61 27.85 0.54
C GLY A 284 14.62 27.67 1.68
N LEU A 285 15.83 27.21 1.37
CA LEU A 285 16.91 27.07 2.36
C LEU A 285 17.35 28.44 2.92
N ALA A 286 17.46 29.46 2.07
CA ALA A 286 17.80 30.81 2.51
C ALA A 286 16.74 31.37 3.47
N LEU A 287 15.45 31.17 3.15
CA LEU A 287 14.33 31.56 4.00
C LEU A 287 14.31 30.78 5.32
N TYR A 288 14.58 29.47 5.26
CA TYR A 288 14.63 28.61 6.43
C TYR A 288 15.67 29.09 7.46
N LEU A 289 16.83 29.57 6.98
CA LEU A 289 17.93 30.01 7.83
C LEU A 289 17.87 31.49 8.27
N VAL A 290 16.81 32.23 7.90
CA VAL A 290 16.64 33.65 8.29
C VAL A 290 16.74 33.90 9.80
N PRO A 291 16.06 33.13 10.69
CA PRO A 291 16.15 33.33 12.13
C PRO A 291 17.59 33.19 12.65
N LEU A 292 18.32 32.21 12.11
CA LEU A 292 19.71 31.94 12.46
C LEU A 292 20.63 33.08 12.01
N LEU A 293 20.47 33.54 10.77
CA LEU A 293 21.28 34.62 10.21
C LEU A 293 21.08 35.93 10.99
N ILE A 294 19.83 36.24 11.38
CA ILE A 294 19.51 37.41 12.21
C ILE A 294 20.17 37.30 13.59
N ALA A 295 20.08 36.15 14.24
CA ALA A 295 20.65 35.93 15.57
C ALA A 295 22.18 36.10 15.58
N TYR A 296 22.88 35.60 14.55
CA TYR A 296 24.32 35.76 14.37
C TYR A 296 24.72 37.19 14.00
N ARG A 297 23.99 37.87 13.10
CA ARG A 297 24.28 39.27 12.75
C ARG A 297 24.07 40.23 13.92
N ARG A 298 23.09 39.96 14.77
CA ARG A 298 22.79 40.76 15.97
C ARG A 298 23.64 40.36 17.19
N ASN A 299 24.49 39.33 17.06
CA ASN A 299 25.31 38.77 18.14
C ASN A 299 24.50 38.55 19.43
N THR A 300 23.33 37.92 19.28
CA THR A 300 22.40 37.71 20.39
C THR A 300 23.01 36.74 21.42
N PRO A 301 22.87 36.99 22.74
CA PRO A 301 23.47 36.13 23.78
C PRO A 301 23.06 34.65 23.66
N ASN A 302 21.83 34.39 23.19
CA ASN A 302 21.30 33.04 23.05
C ASN A 302 21.26 32.55 21.60
N GLN A 303 22.16 33.01 20.73
CA GLN A 303 22.26 32.55 19.33
C GLN A 303 22.28 31.02 19.18
N HIS A 304 22.88 30.30 20.14
CA HIS A 304 22.92 28.84 20.18
C HIS A 304 21.52 28.21 20.40
N ARG A 305 20.62 28.87 21.15
CA ARG A 305 19.24 28.42 21.35
C ARG A 305 18.39 28.64 20.10
N VAL A 306 18.58 29.78 19.44
CA VAL A 306 17.94 30.06 18.14
C VAL A 306 18.38 29.03 17.10
N ALA A 307 19.68 28.68 17.06
CA ALA A 307 20.20 27.62 16.21
C ALA A 307 19.56 26.26 16.48
N MET A 308 19.48 25.86 17.74
CA MET A 308 18.89 24.58 18.14
C MET A 308 17.41 24.49 17.76
N ILE A 309 16.62 25.54 18.00
CA ILE A 309 15.20 25.57 17.61
C ILE A 309 15.05 25.54 16.08
N THR A 310 15.88 26.29 15.34
CA THR A 310 15.84 26.31 13.88
C THR A 310 16.19 24.95 13.27
N ILE A 311 17.10 24.18 13.87
CA ILE A 311 17.50 22.86 13.36
C ILE A 311 16.50 21.77 13.77
N LEU A 312 16.09 21.73 15.04
CA LEU A 312 15.26 20.64 15.59
C LEU A 312 13.76 20.82 15.33
N LEU A 313 13.29 22.07 15.30
CA LEU A 313 11.87 22.43 15.24
C LEU A 313 11.53 23.38 14.08
N GLY A 314 12.53 23.86 13.33
CA GLY A 314 12.32 24.81 12.24
C GLY A 314 11.56 24.24 11.04
N TRP A 315 11.50 22.90 10.92
CA TRP A 315 10.64 22.20 9.95
C TRP A 315 9.14 22.37 10.26
N THR A 316 8.80 22.93 11.43
CA THR A 316 7.44 23.36 11.77
C THR A 316 7.31 24.88 11.66
N ILE A 317 6.16 25.36 11.17
CA ILE A 317 5.85 26.80 11.10
C ILE A 317 5.98 27.46 12.48
N ILE A 318 5.51 26.78 13.52
CA ILE A 318 5.52 27.27 14.90
C ILE A 318 6.96 27.40 15.41
N GLY A 319 7.81 26.38 15.21
CA GLY A 319 9.21 26.40 15.63
C GLY A 319 10.02 27.47 14.90
N TRP A 320 9.77 27.68 13.61
CA TRP A 320 10.41 28.72 12.83
C TRP A 320 10.04 30.13 13.32
N ILE A 321 8.75 30.39 13.58
CA ILE A 321 8.29 31.68 14.12
C ILE A 321 8.85 31.92 15.52
N ALA A 322 8.87 30.90 16.38
CA ALA A 322 9.44 31.00 17.72
C ALA A 322 10.93 31.37 17.68
N ALA A 323 11.70 30.74 16.78
CA ALA A 323 13.11 31.08 16.56
C ALA A 323 13.29 32.51 16.06
N LEU A 324 12.43 32.98 15.13
CA LEU A 324 12.49 34.34 14.59
C LEU A 324 12.17 35.39 15.66
N VAL A 325 11.09 35.20 16.42
CA VAL A 325 10.71 36.11 17.51
C VAL A 325 11.81 36.18 18.55
N MET A 326 12.42 35.04 18.91
CA MET A 326 13.57 34.99 19.82
C MET A 326 14.79 35.72 19.26
N ALA A 327 15.07 35.61 17.96
CA ALA A 327 16.17 36.32 17.31
C ALA A 327 15.95 37.85 17.28
N LEU A 328 14.70 38.30 17.20
CA LEU A 328 14.34 39.73 17.10
C LEU A 328 14.17 40.43 18.46
N SER A 329 13.67 39.71 19.47
CA SER A 329 13.32 40.25 20.78
C SER A 329 14.50 40.38 21.75
N GLN A 330 15.62 39.70 21.48
CA GLN A 330 16.76 39.74 22.41
C GLN A 330 17.61 41.01 22.26
N PRO A 331 18.03 41.62 23.39
CA PRO A 331 18.91 42.78 23.37
C PRO A 331 20.27 42.38 22.78
N ALA A 332 20.77 43.19 21.86
CA ALA A 332 22.08 42.97 21.23
C ALA A 332 23.18 43.09 22.30
N ARG A 333 24.14 42.16 22.31
CA ARG A 333 25.30 42.24 23.20
C ARG A 333 26.18 43.41 22.70
N LYS A 334 26.31 44.48 23.48
CA LYS A 334 27.33 45.51 23.21
C LYS A 334 28.69 44.82 23.25
N ARG A 335 29.48 45.02 22.18
CA ARG A 335 30.89 44.59 22.13
C ARG A 335 31.67 45.26 23.25
#